data_AF-A0A831RBN6-F1
#
_entry.id   AF-A0A831RBN6-F1
#
_cell.length_a   1.000
_cell.length_b   1.000
_cell.length_c   1.000
_cell.angle_alpha   90.00
_cell.angle_beta   90.00
_cell.angle_gamma   90.00
#
_symmetry.space_group_name_H-M   'P 1'
#
loop_
_entity.id
_entity.type
_entity.pdbx_description
1 polymer ?
#
loop_
_entity_poly.entity_id
_entity_poly.type
_entity_poly.pdbx_seq_one_letter_code
_entity_poly.pdbx_strand_id
1 'polypeptide(L)' 'KFTPEEFKKDAHHLLILHGRYVCTARNPKCDRCVIRDLCEYRHKRPIDAATGEKSQVAN' A
#
# COMPACT_ATOMS: atom_id res chain seq x y z
N LYS A 1 -19.30 5.73 7.80
CA LYS A 1 -19.80 6.83 6.94
C LYS A 1 -19.46 6.59 5.46
N PHE A 2 -18.25 6.13 5.12
CA PHE A 2 -17.83 5.95 3.71
C PHE A 2 -17.91 4.50 3.20
N THR A 3 -17.88 3.51 4.11
CA THR A 3 -18.04 2.09 3.77
C THR A 3 -19.49 1.65 3.98
N PRO A 4 -20.15 1.03 2.98
CA PRO A 4 -21.47 0.40 3.13
C PRO A 4 -21.48 -0.65 4.26
N GLU A 5 -22.64 -0.90 4.86
CA GLU A 5 -22.78 -1.73 6.05
C GLU A 5 -22.27 -3.16 5.83
N GLU A 6 -22.61 -3.73 4.67
CA GLU A 6 -22.25 -5.09 4.28
C GLU A 6 -20.74 -5.31 4.18
N PHE A 7 -19.96 -4.26 3.92
CA PHE A 7 -18.51 -4.37 3.75
C PHE A 7 -17.71 -3.92 4.97
N LYS A 8 -18.34 -3.42 6.03
CA LYS A 8 -17.62 -2.82 7.18
C LYS A 8 -16.65 -3.79 7.85
N LYS A 9 -17.09 -5.03 8.08
CA LYS A 9 -16.28 -6.05 8.75
C LYS A 9 -15.05 -6.40 7.92
N ASP A 10 -15.25 -6.63 6.63
CA ASP A 10 -14.16 -7.00 5.73
C ASP A 10 -13.21 -5.82 5.50
N ALA A 11 -13.73 -4.62 5.25
CA ALA A 11 -12.93 -3.41 5.10
C ALA A 11 -12.07 -3.15 6.34
N HIS A 12 -12.61 -3.36 7.55
CA HIS A 12 -11.84 -3.24 8.79
C HIS A 12 -10.64 -4.20 8.82
N HIS A 13 -10.87 -5.49 8.55
CA HIS A 13 -9.80 -6.48 8.51
C HIS A 13 -8.79 -6.21 7.40
N LEU A 14 -9.25 -5.85 6.20
CA LEU A 14 -8.41 -5.52 5.06
C LEU A 14 -7.46 -4.37 5.41
N LEU A 15 -7.96 -3.29 6.02
CA LEU A 15 -7.13 -2.15 6.42
C LEU A 15 -6.12 -2.53 7.51
N ILE A 16 -6.52 -3.34 8.50
CA ILE A 16 -5.60 -3.82 9.54
C ILE A 16 -4.49 -4.68 8.94
N LEU A 17 -4.84 -5.66 8.11
CA LEU A 17 -3.88 -6.57 7.50
C LEU A 17 -2.96 -5.82 6.53
N HIS A 18 -3.51 -4.88 5.77
CA HIS A 18 -2.74 -4.03 4.87
C HIS A 18 -1.70 -3.20 5.63
N GLY A 19 -2.10 -2.52 6.71
CA GLY A 19 -1.16 -1.76 7.55
C GLY A 19 -0.11 -2.64 8.23
N ARG A 20 -0.47 -3.87 8.62
CA ARG A 20 0.45 -4.81 9.26
C ARG A 20 1.51 -5.38 8.30
N TYR A 21 1.15 -5.67 7.06
CA TYR A 21 2.01 -6.46 6.16
C TYR A 21 2.54 -5.70 4.92
N VAL A 22 1.88 -4.60 4.53
CA VAL A 22 2.20 -3.83 3.31
C VAL A 22 2.52 -2.37 3.64
N CYS A 23 1.56 -1.62 4.17
CA CYS A 23 1.72 -0.20 4.50
C CYS A 23 2.21 -0.01 5.95
N THR A 24 3.37 -0.61 6.26
CA THR A 24 3.97 -0.55 7.59
C THR A 24 4.43 0.85 7.94
N ALA A 25 4.37 1.22 9.23
CA ALA A 25 4.71 2.56 9.71
C ALA A 25 6.17 2.97 9.40
N ARG A 26 7.08 1.99 9.38
CA ARG A 26 8.48 2.18 8.96
C ARG A 26 8.71 1.38 7.69
N ASN A 27 9.22 2.04 6.65
CA ASN A 27 9.56 1.46 5.35
C ASN A 27 8.39 0.70 4.66
N PRO A 28 7.32 1.40 4.22
CA PRO A 28 6.18 0.76 3.59
C PRO A 28 6.57 0.06 2.28
N LYS A 29 5.97 -1.11 2.03
CA LYS A 29 6.22 -1.93 0.84
C LYS A 29 5.38 -1.46 -0.33
N CYS A 30 5.57 -0.20 -0.74
CA CYS A 30 4.76 0.47 -1.77
C CYS A 30 4.80 -0.23 -3.14
N ASP A 31 5.81 -1.03 -3.42
CA ASP A 31 5.92 -1.89 -4.61
C ASP A 31 4.87 -3.01 -4.66
N ARG A 32 4.39 -3.45 -3.49
CA ARG A 32 3.34 -4.48 -3.37
C ARG A 32 1.99 -3.90 -2.94
N CYS A 33 1.86 -2.58 -2.92
CA CYS A 33 0.64 -1.92 -2.49
C CYS A 33 -0.36 -1.86 -3.65
N VAL A 34 -1.53 -2.50 -3.46
CA VAL A 34 -2.57 -2.58 -4.49
C VAL A 34 -3.21 -1.21 -4.82
N ILE A 35 -3.13 -0.24 -3.90
CA ILE A 35 -3.66 1.12 -4.08
C ILE A 35 -2.56 2.15 -4.36
N ARG A 36 -1.38 1.71 -4.81
CA ARG A 36 -0.20 2.59 -4.95
C ARG A 36 -0.47 3.76 -5.89
N ASP A 37 -1.10 3.52 -7.01
CA ASP A 37 -1.48 4.48 -8.03
C ASP A 37 -2.43 5.56 -7.49
N LEU A 38 -3.34 5.19 -6.58
CA LEU A 38 -4.29 6.09 -5.93
C LEU A 38 -3.77 6.74 -4.63
N CYS A 39 -2.67 6.24 -4.07
CA CYS A 39 -2.18 6.70 -2.77
C CYS A 39 -1.53 8.10 -2.87
N GLU A 40 -1.73 8.99 -1.91
CA GLU A 40 -1.12 10.34 -1.94
C GLU A 40 0.14 10.47 -1.07
N TYR A 41 0.63 9.36 -0.51
CA TYR A 41 1.82 9.37 0.34
C TYR A 41 3.06 9.85 -0.43
N ARG A 42 3.76 10.86 0.09
CA ARG A 42 4.89 11.50 -0.61
C ARG A 42 6.16 10.67 -0.62
N HIS A 43 6.39 9.85 0.41
CA HIS A 43 7.61 9.04 0.56
C HIS A 43 7.43 7.59 0.11
N LYS A 44 6.65 7.36 -0.96
CA LYS A 44 6.51 6.03 -1.54
C LYS A 44 7.87 5.51 -1.98
N ARG A 45 8.13 4.22 -1.76
CA ARG A 45 9.31 3.56 -2.32
C ARG A 45 9.28 3.63 -3.86
N PRO A 46 10.33 4.12 -4.53
CA PRO A 46 10.42 4.14 -5.98
C PRO A 46 10.21 2.74 -6.57
N ILE A 47 9.52 2.67 -7.71
CA ILE A 47 9.44 1.47 -8.55
C ILE A 47 9.85 1.87 -9.95
N ASP A 48 10.39 0.93 -10.70
CA ASP A 48 10.75 1.16 -12.08
C ASP A 48 9.47 1.15 -12.91
N ALA A 49 9.14 2.30 -13.53
CA ALA A 49 7.88 2.48 -14.25
C ALA A 49 7.72 1.55 -15.47
N ALA A 50 8.82 0.99 -15.98
CA ALA A 50 8.83 0.10 -17.13
C ALA A 50 8.49 -1.37 -16.79
N THR A 51 8.82 -1.83 -15.57
CA THR A 51 8.69 -3.25 -15.18
C THR A 51 7.79 -3.46 -13.97
N GLY A 52 7.42 -2.40 -13.25
CA GLY A 52 6.62 -2.50 -12.02
C GLY A 52 7.39 -3.12 -10.85
N GLU A 53 8.69 -3.37 -11.02
CA GLU A 53 9.54 -3.99 -10.01
C GLU A 53 10.23 -2.94 -9.13
N LYS A 54 10.73 -3.38 -7.97
CA LYS A 54 11.42 -2.51 -7.01
C LYS A 54 12.62 -1.88 -7.72
N SER A 55 12.68 -0.54 -7.73
CA SER A 55 13.85 0.18 -8.24
C SER A 55 15.06 -0.21 -7.41
N GLN A 56 15.96 -0.98 -8.02
CA GLN A 56 17.16 -1.49 -7.38
C GLN A 56 18.20 -0.36 -7.30
N VAL A 57 17.94 0.62 -6.43
CA VAL A 57 18.97 1.52 -5.93
C VAL A 57 19.12 1.26 -4.44
N ALA A 58 19.90 0.23 -4.13
CA ALA A 58 20.46 0.01 -2.81
C ALA A 58 21.85 0.65 -2.79
N ASN A 59 22.06 1.61 -1.88
CA ASN A 59 23.39 1.86 -1.32
C ASN A 59 23.65 0.85 -0.20
#